data_AF-A0A7X9H000-F1
#
_entry.id   AF-A0A7X9H000-F1
#
_cell.length_a   1.000
_cell.length_b   1.000
_cell.length_c   1.000
_cell.angle_alpha   90.00
_cell.angle_beta   90.00
_cell.angle_gamma   90.00
#
_symmetry.space_group_name_H-M   'P 1'
#
loop_
_entity.id
_entity.type
_entity.pdbx_description
1 polymer ?
#
loop_
_entity_poly.entity_id
_entity_poly.type
_entity_poly.pdbx_seq_one_letter_code
_entity_poly.pdbx_strand_id
1 'polypeptide(L)'
;MKVYSWETLIVTILVCGVAIIFQVKNIIEGDSLSYLYLIFWIYLTLKGLWVSLTREGYEEDWFRETVHSKATRKLFGSWAPIITLGGYIIIILAGVIAKFIPSSKYLPIGLLFVGLIYNIVIATLLRKQIKIEKKDYF
;
A
#
# COMPACT_ATOMS: atom_id res chain seq x y z
N MET A 1 -19.38 9.42 -19.62
CA MET A 1 -17.99 9.59 -19.13
C MET A 1 -17.12 8.51 -19.73
N LYS A 2 -15.92 8.84 -20.21
CA LYS A 2 -14.93 7.81 -20.61
C LYS A 2 -14.29 7.25 -19.35
N VAL A 3 -14.17 5.92 -19.29
CA VAL A 3 -13.43 5.23 -18.22
C VAL A 3 -12.02 5.00 -18.74
N TYR A 4 -11.02 5.48 -18.00
CA TYR A 4 -9.60 5.39 -18.37
C TYR A 4 -8.94 4.14 -17.79
N SER A 5 -9.35 3.72 -16.58
CA SER A 5 -8.92 2.44 -15.97
C SER A 5 -10.12 1.66 -15.44
N TRP A 6 -10.51 0.64 -16.20
CA TRP A 6 -11.58 -0.29 -15.79
C TRP A 6 -11.19 -1.14 -14.59
N GLU A 7 -9.91 -1.53 -14.50
CA GLU A 7 -9.39 -2.33 -13.38
C GLU A 7 -9.47 -1.56 -12.08
N THR A 8 -8.98 -0.31 -12.07
CA THR A 8 -9.03 0.56 -10.89
C THR A 8 -10.48 0.86 -10.50
N LEU A 9 -11.38 1.05 -11.48
CA LEU A 9 -12.81 1.27 -11.21
C LEU A 9 -13.45 0.06 -10.50
N ILE A 10 -13.24 -1.15 -11.05
CA ILE A 10 -13.80 -2.39 -10.50
C ILE A 10 -13.26 -2.65 -9.09
N VAL A 11 -11.95 -2.52 -8.90
CA VAL A 11 -11.30 -2.68 -7.59
C VAL A 11 -11.84 -1.65 -6.60
N THR A 12 -12.00 -0.40 -7.02
CA THR A 12 -12.53 0.66 -6.15
C THR A 12 -13.95 0.33 -5.70
N ILE A 13 -14.84 -0.08 -6.63
CA ILE A 13 -16.23 -0.40 -6.30
C ILE A 13 -16.32 -1.65 -5.44
N LEU A 14 -15.66 -2.75 -5.81
CA LEU A 14 -15.76 -4.02 -5.09
C LEU A 14 -15.07 -3.97 -3.72
N VAL A 15 -13.80 -3.55 -3.68
CA VAL A 15 -13.01 -3.57 -2.44
C VAL A 15 -13.45 -2.46 -1.50
N CYS A 16 -13.57 -1.21 -1.98
CA CYS A 16 -13.97 -0.12 -1.10
C CYS A 16 -15.45 -0.20 -0.73
N GLY A 17 -16.33 -0.66 -1.64
CA GLY A 17 -17.75 -0.86 -1.34
C GLY A 17 -17.96 -1.87 -0.22
N VAL A 18 -17.33 -3.06 -0.32
CA VAL A 18 -17.39 -4.08 0.74
C VAL A 18 -16.79 -3.57 2.04
N ALA A 19 -15.63 -2.90 1.98
CA ALA A 19 -14.98 -2.37 3.17
C ALA A 19 -15.83 -1.31 3.88
N ILE A 20 -16.49 -0.42 3.15
CA ILE A 20 -17.40 0.60 3.71
C ILE A 20 -18.59 -0.07 4.41
N ILE A 21 -19.23 -1.06 3.77
CA ILE A 21 -20.35 -1.81 4.39
C ILE A 21 -19.90 -2.47 5.70
N PHE A 22 -18.72 -3.09 5.70
CA PHE A 22 -18.16 -3.73 6.89
C PHE A 22 -17.90 -2.72 8.02
N GLN A 23 -17.33 -1.55 7.70
CA GLN A 23 -17.08 -0.52 8.72
C GLN A 23 -18.37 0.09 9.27
N VAL A 24 -19.39 0.30 8.42
CA VAL A 24 -20.71 0.76 8.88
C VAL A 24 -21.32 -0.24 9.87
N LYS A 25 -21.20 -1.55 9.59
CA LYS A 25 -21.66 -2.59 10.51
C LYS A 25 -20.92 -2.51 11.86
N ASN A 26 -19.60 -2.38 11.86
CA ASN A 26 -18.82 -2.29 13.11
C ASN A 26 -19.10 -1.01 13.90
N ILE A 27 -19.42 0.10 13.23
CA ILE A 27 -19.86 1.35 13.88
C ILE A 27 -21.18 1.12 14.62
N ILE A 28 -22.13 0.41 14.01
CA ILE A 28 -23.41 0.05 14.66
C ILE A 28 -23.17 -0.83 15.89
N GLU A 29 -22.17 -1.70 15.84
CA GLU A 29 -21.75 -2.56 16.97
C GLU A 29 -20.96 -1.81 18.06
N GLY A 30 -20.71 -0.50 17.89
CA GLY A 30 -20.11 0.37 18.89
C GLY A 30 -18.58 0.50 18.82
N ASP A 31 -17.94 0.00 17.76
CA ASP A 31 -16.49 0.16 17.60
C ASP A 31 -16.13 1.58 17.13
N SER A 32 -15.57 2.37 18.04
CA SER A 32 -15.12 3.74 17.78
C SER A 32 -13.98 3.84 16.74
N LEU A 33 -13.14 2.82 16.59
CA LEU A 33 -12.04 2.84 15.61
C LEU A 33 -12.55 2.73 14.18
N SER A 34 -13.74 2.14 13.99
CA SER A 34 -14.35 1.95 12.68
C SER A 34 -14.70 3.27 11.99
N TYR A 35 -14.88 4.38 12.72
CA TYR A 35 -15.03 5.72 12.13
C TYR A 35 -13.76 6.18 11.40
N LEU A 36 -12.58 5.94 11.98
CA LEU A 36 -11.31 6.30 11.34
C LEU A 36 -11.09 5.50 10.06
N TYR A 37 -11.38 4.19 10.11
CA TYR A 37 -11.31 3.33 8.93
C TYR A 37 -12.31 3.76 7.86
N LEU A 38 -13.53 4.15 8.23
CA LEU A 38 -14.52 4.63 7.28
C LEU A 38 -14.03 5.87 6.51
N ILE A 39 -13.47 6.86 7.20
CA ILE A 39 -12.88 8.06 6.56
C ILE A 39 -11.77 7.66 5.58
N PHE A 40 -10.90 6.74 5.99
CA PHE A 40 -9.83 6.21 5.14
C PHE A 40 -10.38 5.53 3.87
N TRP A 41 -11.42 4.70 3.98
CA TRP A 41 -12.04 4.05 2.83
C TRP A 41 -12.76 5.04 1.89
N ILE A 42 -13.40 6.07 2.43
CA ILE A 42 -14.01 7.14 1.63
C ILE A 42 -12.93 7.87 0.82
N TYR A 43 -11.81 8.22 1.45
CA TYR A 43 -10.68 8.84 0.77
C TYR A 43 -10.14 7.96 -0.37
N LEU A 44 -9.94 6.66 -0.12
CA LEU A 44 -9.50 5.72 -1.15
C LEU A 44 -10.52 5.62 -2.30
N THR A 45 -11.82 5.62 -1.99
CA THR A 45 -12.88 5.60 -2.99
C THR A 45 -12.81 6.83 -3.90
N LEU A 46 -12.70 8.03 -3.32
CA LEU A 46 -12.59 9.27 -4.09
C LEU A 46 -11.33 9.27 -4.98
N LYS A 47 -10.20 8.83 -4.45
CA LYS A 47 -8.95 8.74 -5.21
C LYS A 47 -9.05 7.70 -6.35
N GLY A 48 -9.61 6.52 -6.08
CA GLY A 48 -9.79 5.46 -7.09
C GLY A 48 -10.76 5.86 -8.19
N LEU A 49 -11.83 6.58 -7.84
CA LEU A 49 -12.75 7.17 -8.83
C LEU A 49 -12.06 8.26 -9.66
N TRP A 50 -11.25 9.11 -9.04
CA TRP A 50 -10.50 10.14 -9.77
C TRP A 50 -9.53 9.52 -10.77
N VAL A 51 -8.75 8.50 -10.38
CA VAL A 51 -7.82 7.79 -11.29
C VAL A 51 -8.56 7.06 -12.42
N SER A 52 -9.70 6.43 -12.13
CA SER A 52 -10.43 5.65 -13.13
C SER A 52 -11.26 6.49 -14.11
N LEU A 53 -11.74 7.67 -13.70
CA LEU A 53 -12.67 8.49 -14.47
C LEU A 53 -12.03 9.73 -15.09
N THR A 54 -10.81 10.11 -14.70
CA THR A 54 -10.10 11.28 -15.25
C THR A 54 -8.84 10.87 -16.00
N ARG A 55 -8.54 11.59 -17.08
CA ARG A 55 -7.32 11.38 -17.87
C ARG A 55 -6.08 11.76 -17.08
N GLU A 56 -6.12 12.92 -16.43
CA GLU A 56 -5.03 13.43 -15.61
C GLU A 56 -4.67 12.47 -14.48
N GLY A 57 -5.69 11.91 -13.80
CA GLY A 57 -5.44 10.95 -12.73
C GLY A 57 -4.88 9.63 -13.20
N TYR A 58 -5.34 9.13 -14.35
CA TYR A 58 -4.76 7.94 -14.97
C TYR A 58 -3.30 8.15 -15.40
N GLU A 59 -3.00 9.27 -16.07
CA GLU A 59 -1.65 9.58 -16.54
C GLU A 59 -0.68 9.84 -15.37
N GLU A 60 -1.12 10.52 -14.29
CA GLU A 60 -0.27 10.71 -13.10
C GLU A 60 0.02 9.39 -12.38
N ASP A 61 -0.98 8.52 -12.23
CA ASP A 61 -0.82 7.22 -11.58
C ASP A 61 0.13 6.32 -12.38
N TRP A 62 -0.08 6.24 -13.69
CA TRP A 62 0.79 5.51 -14.61
C TRP A 62 2.23 6.04 -14.61
N PHE A 63 2.41 7.37 -14.62
CA PHE A 63 3.74 7.98 -14.56
C PHE A 63 4.43 7.67 -13.23
N ARG A 64 3.71 7.78 -12.10
CA ARG A 64 4.25 7.42 -10.78
C ARG A 64 4.67 5.96 -10.72
N GLU A 65 3.86 5.05 -11.22
CA GLU A 65 4.17 3.63 -11.24
C GLU A 65 5.39 3.34 -12.12
N THR A 66 5.45 3.95 -13.31
CA THR A 66 6.57 3.78 -14.24
C THR A 66 7.89 4.27 -13.62
N VAL A 67 7.90 5.46 -13.04
CA VAL A 67 9.08 6.01 -12.36
C VAL A 67 9.46 5.15 -11.16
N HIS A 68 8.48 4.70 -10.36
CA HIS A 68 8.73 3.85 -9.21
C HIS A 68 9.34 2.50 -9.63
N SER A 69 8.76 1.84 -10.63
CA SER A 69 9.23 0.56 -11.18
C SER A 69 10.64 0.66 -11.78
N LYS A 70 10.92 1.74 -12.50
CA LYS A 70 12.27 1.98 -13.04
C LYS A 70 13.28 2.24 -11.93
N ALA A 71 12.91 3.04 -10.93
CA ALA A 71 13.76 3.32 -9.77
C ALA A 71 14.03 2.06 -8.93
N THR A 72 13.02 1.23 -8.65
CA THR A 72 13.20 -0.04 -7.93
C THR A 72 14.09 -1.00 -8.71
N ARG A 73 13.84 -1.16 -10.02
CA ARG A 73 14.61 -2.08 -10.87
C ARG A 73 16.06 -1.64 -11.07
N LYS A 74 16.34 -0.33 -11.07
CA LYS A 74 17.72 0.20 -11.14
C LYS A 74 18.50 -0.02 -9.84
N LEU A 75 17.84 0.06 -8.69
CA LEU A 75 18.47 -0.20 -7.39
C LEU A 75 18.69 -1.70 -7.11
N PHE A 76 17.71 -2.53 -7.49
CA PHE A 76 17.61 -3.90 -6.99
C PHE A 76 17.62 -4.96 -8.10
N GLY A 77 17.68 -4.56 -9.37
CA GLY A 77 17.69 -5.47 -10.51
C GLY A 77 16.46 -6.37 -10.55
N SER A 78 16.68 -7.65 -10.85
CA SER A 78 15.63 -8.68 -10.87
C SER A 78 15.01 -8.98 -9.51
N TRP A 79 15.66 -8.59 -8.41
CA TRP A 79 15.17 -8.79 -7.04
C TRP A 79 14.25 -7.68 -6.55
N ALA A 80 14.02 -6.63 -7.36
CA ALA A 80 13.14 -5.51 -7.05
C ALA A 80 11.81 -5.89 -6.38
N PRO A 81 10.98 -6.79 -6.94
CA PRO A 81 9.69 -7.12 -6.33
C PRO A 81 9.82 -7.79 -4.96
N ILE A 82 10.83 -8.64 -4.78
CA ILE A 82 11.07 -9.34 -3.50
C ILE A 82 11.56 -8.34 -2.45
N ILE A 83 12.49 -7.46 -2.81
CA ILE A 83 13.09 -6.49 -1.89
C ILE A 83 12.05 -5.48 -1.42
N THR A 84 11.13 -5.04 -2.30
CA THR A 84 10.03 -4.14 -1.93
C THR A 84 9.02 -4.80 -0.99
N LEU A 85 8.85 -6.12 -1.08
CA LEU A 85 7.89 -6.88 -0.24
C LEU A 85 8.53 -7.44 1.04
N GLY A 86 9.86 -7.50 1.12
CA GLY A 86 10.60 -8.17 2.20
C GLY A 86 10.18 -7.73 3.60
N GLY A 87 10.02 -6.42 3.83
CA GLY A 87 9.60 -5.90 5.14
C GLY A 87 8.19 -6.35 5.53
N TYR A 88 7.25 -6.38 4.57
CA TYR A 88 5.90 -6.89 4.82
C TYR A 88 5.89 -8.38 5.11
N ILE A 89 6.71 -9.17 4.41
CA ILE A 89 6.86 -10.60 4.67
C ILE A 89 7.34 -10.84 6.11
N ILE A 90 8.33 -10.08 6.58
CA ILE A 90 8.85 -10.16 7.96
C ILE A 90 7.75 -9.81 8.97
N ILE A 91 6.96 -8.77 8.72
CA ILE A 91 5.86 -8.36 9.61
C ILE A 91 4.76 -9.44 9.67
N ILE A 92 4.38 -10.01 8.52
CA ILE A 92 3.39 -11.10 8.47
C ILE A 92 3.91 -12.31 9.25
N LEU A 93 5.18 -12.68 9.04
CA LEU A 93 5.82 -13.78 9.75
C LEU A 93 5.83 -13.55 11.26
N ALA A 94 6.09 -12.31 11.71
CA ALA A 94 6.00 -11.94 13.12
C ALA A 94 4.58 -12.19 13.68
N GLY A 95 3.54 -11.79 12.95
CA GLY A 95 2.14 -12.03 13.34
C GLY A 95 1.79 -13.53 13.41
N VAL A 96 2.28 -14.33 12.46
CA VAL A 96 2.12 -15.80 12.48
C VAL A 96 2.79 -16.38 13.72
N ILE A 97 4.05 -16.02 14.00
CA ILE A 97 4.77 -16.54 15.17
C ILE A 97 4.08 -16.13 16.48
N ALA A 98 3.60 -14.89 16.59
CA ALA A 98 2.86 -14.42 17.76
C ALA A 98 1.61 -15.27 18.03
N LYS A 99 0.92 -15.72 16.97
CA LYS A 99 -0.28 -16.54 17.08
C LYS A 99 0.02 -18.00 17.44
N PHE A 100 1.06 -18.60 16.85
CA PHE A 100 1.36 -20.03 16.99
C PHE A 100 2.34 -20.36 18.12
N ILE A 101 3.21 -19.42 18.52
CA ILE A 101 4.24 -19.61 19.55
C ILE A 101 4.16 -18.48 20.60
N PRO A 102 3.07 -18.44 21.40
CA PRO A 102 2.83 -17.37 22.37
C PRO A 102 3.84 -17.36 23.53
N SER A 103 4.60 -18.45 23.72
CA SER A 103 5.71 -18.53 24.69
C SER A 103 6.87 -17.58 24.34
N SER A 104 7.02 -17.22 23.06
CA SER A 104 8.15 -16.43 22.57
C SER A 104 7.86 -14.92 22.49
N LYS A 105 7.27 -14.31 23.53
CA LYS A 105 6.73 -12.93 23.50
C LYS A 105 7.65 -11.86 22.87
N TYR A 106 8.97 -11.93 23.07
CA TYR A 106 9.91 -10.93 22.56
C TYR A 106 10.29 -11.09 21.09
N LEU A 107 10.18 -12.31 20.54
CA LEU A 107 10.65 -12.61 19.18
C LEU A 107 9.75 -12.00 18.10
N PRO A 108 8.40 -12.11 18.16
CA PRO A 108 7.51 -11.39 17.26
C PRO A 108 7.67 -9.88 17.34
N ILE A 109 7.88 -9.34 18.55
CA ILE A 109 8.08 -7.90 18.76
C ILE A 109 9.37 -7.46 18.04
N GLY A 110 10.47 -8.18 18.26
CA GLY A 110 11.75 -7.92 17.57
C GLY A 110 11.61 -7.97 16.05
N LEU A 111 10.95 -9.01 15.51
CA LEU A 111 10.71 -9.14 14.07
C LEU A 111 9.83 -8.00 13.52
N LEU A 112 8.83 -7.55 14.25
CA LEU A 112 8.00 -6.40 13.88
C LEU A 112 8.86 -5.15 13.69
N PHE A 113 9.73 -4.85 14.65
CA PHE A 113 10.65 -3.71 14.55
C PHE A 113 11.63 -3.86 13.38
N VAL A 114 12.21 -5.05 13.18
CA VAL A 114 13.10 -5.32 12.05
C VAL A 114 12.39 -5.08 10.72
N GLY A 115 11.16 -5.60 10.55
CA GLY A 115 10.37 -5.39 9.34
C GLY A 115 10.02 -3.93 9.09
N LEU A 116 9.69 -3.17 10.14
CA LEU A 116 9.44 -1.73 10.05
C LEU A 116 10.69 -0.94 9.67
N ILE A 117 11.82 -1.21 10.33
CA ILE A 117 13.12 -0.56 10.02
C ILE A 117 13.51 -0.85 8.58
N TYR A 118 13.37 -2.10 8.13
CA TYR A 118 13.63 -2.49 6.76
C TYR A 118 12.80 -1.68 5.77
N ASN A 119 11.48 -1.56 6.00
CA ASN A 119 10.59 -0.77 5.15
C ASN A 119 11.01 0.71 5.11
N ILE A 120 11.41 1.29 6.24
CA ILE A 120 11.89 2.68 6.31
C ILE A 120 13.18 2.86 5.49
N VAL A 121 14.14 1.94 5.61
CA VAL A 121 15.40 1.97 4.87
C VAL A 121 15.14 1.88 3.37
N ILE A 122 14.36 0.89 2.94
CA ILE A 122 14.03 0.69 1.52
C ILE A 122 13.25 1.89 0.96
N ALA A 123 12.26 2.41 1.69
CA ALA A 123 11.52 3.61 1.29
C ALA A 123 12.43 4.84 1.14
N THR A 124 13.42 4.99 2.02
CA THR A 124 14.38 6.09 1.95
C THR A 124 15.28 5.98 0.73
N LEU A 125 15.80 4.78 0.44
CA LEU A 125 16.62 4.51 -0.75
C LEU A 125 15.81 4.76 -2.03
N LEU A 126 14.58 4.25 -2.08
CA LEU A 126 13.68 4.46 -3.20
C LEU A 126 13.34 5.92 -3.42
N ARG A 127 13.04 6.67 -2.36
CA ARG A 127 12.74 8.10 -2.47
C ARG A 127 13.90 8.89 -3.04
N LYS A 128 15.15 8.53 -2.69
CA LYS A 128 16.35 9.12 -3.29
C LYS A 128 16.44 8.78 -4.78
N GLN A 129 16.25 7.52 -5.16
CA GLN A 129 16.33 7.12 -6.57
C GLN A 129 15.21 7.69 -7.43
N ILE A 130 13.97 7.75 -6.91
CA ILE A 130 12.82 8.35 -7.60
C ILE A 130 13.09 9.84 -7.89
N LYS A 131 13.72 10.56 -6.96
CA LYS A 131 14.12 11.96 -7.20
C LYS A 131 15.15 12.09 -8.33
N ILE A 132 16.04 11.12 -8.48
CA ILE A 132 17.02 11.09 -9.56
C ILE A 132 16.30 10.77 -10.88
N GLU A 133 15.52 9.70 -10.93
CA GLU A 133 14.80 9.29 -12.14
C GLU A 133 13.81 10.37 -12.60
N LYS A 134 13.12 11.08 -11.70
CA LYS A 134 12.24 12.19 -12.09
C LYS A 134 12.96 13.31 -12.82
N LYS A 135 14.24 13.58 -12.54
CA LYS A 135 15.02 14.60 -13.25
C LYS A 135 15.33 14.23 -14.70
N ASP A 136 15.24 12.95 -15.06
CA ASP A 136 15.47 12.52 -16.43
C ASP A 136 14.22 12.74 -17.32
N TYR A 137 13.07 13.09 -16.73
CA TYR A 137 11.80 13.32 -17.44
C TYR A 137 11.36 14.80 -17.49
N PHE A 138 12.08 15.71 -16.81
CA PHE A 138 11.81 17.15 -16.74
C PHE A 138 13.09 17.95 -16.93
#